data_AF-A0A7L2RAW3-F1
#
_entry.id   AF-A0A7L2RAW3-F1
#
_cell.length_a   1.000
_cell.length_b   1.000
_cell.length_c   1.000
_cell.angle_alpha   90.00
_cell.angle_beta   90.00
_cell.angle_gamma   90.00
#
_symmetry.space_group_name_H-M   'P 1'
#
loop_
_entity.id
_entity.type
_entity.pdbx_description
1 polymer ?
#
loop_
_entity_poly.entity_id
_entity_poly.type
_entity_poly.pdbx_seq_one_letter_code
_entity_poly.pdbx_strand_id
1 'polypeptide(L)'
;VGVRGKDIVVLGVEKKSVAKLQDERTVRKICALDDNVCMAFAGLTADARIVINRARVECQSHRLTVEDPVTVEYITRYIASLKQRYTQSNGRRPFGISALIVGFDFDGTPRLYQTDPSGTYHAWKVS
;
A
#
# COMPACT_ATOMS: atom_id res chain seq x y z
N VAL A 1 -6.09 2.81 10.38
CA VAL A 1 -5.31 2.12 11.42
C VAL A 1 -4.89 0.75 10.93
N GLY A 2 -3.73 0.27 11.38
CA GLY A 2 -3.25 -1.08 11.13
C GLY A 2 -2.71 -1.67 12.42
N VAL A 3 -3.00 -2.93 12.70
CA VAL A 3 -2.53 -3.64 13.90
C VAL A 3 -1.91 -4.96 13.45
N ARG A 4 -0.70 -5.23 13.92
CA ARG A 4 0.02 -6.47 13.67
C ARG A 4 0.06 -7.27 14.97
N GLY A 5 -0.57 -8.44 14.98
CA GLY A 5 -0.40 -9.45 16.03
C GLY A 5 0.73 -10.42 15.69
N LYS A 6 0.84 -11.51 16.46
CA LYS A 6 1.85 -12.55 16.25
C LYS A 6 1.67 -13.28 14.91
N ASP A 7 0.43 -13.67 14.62
CA ASP A 7 0.06 -14.51 13.47
C ASP A 7 -1.00 -13.85 12.57
N ILE A 8 -1.34 -12.58 12.83
CA ILE A 8 -2.41 -11.85 12.15
C ILE A 8 -2.02 -10.40 11.91
N VAL A 9 -2.55 -9.81 10.84
CA VAL A 9 -2.51 -8.37 10.60
C VAL A 9 -3.89 -7.87 10.18
N VAL A 10 -4.32 -6.75 10.74
CA VAL A 10 -5.65 -6.17 10.51
C VAL A 10 -5.50 -4.73 10.03
N LEU A 11 -6.27 -4.37 9.01
CA LEU A 11 -6.42 -3.00 8.54
C LEU A 11 -7.85 -2.50 8.79
N GLY A 12 -7.96 -1.32 9.39
CA GLY A 12 -9.20 -0.59 9.55
C GLY A 12 -9.11 0.78 8.89
N VAL A 13 -10.08 1.14 8.07
CA VAL A 13 -10.18 2.47 7.47
C VAL A 13 -11.53 3.08 7.80
N GLU A 14 -11.52 4.30 8.33
CA GLU A 14 -12.74 5.08 8.47
C GLU A 14 -13.28 5.45 7.08
N LYS A 15 -14.54 5.13 6.84
CA LYS A 15 -15.26 5.54 5.63
C LYS A 15 -16.37 6.49 6.05
N LYS A 16 -16.15 7.79 5.82
CA LYS A 16 -17.19 8.80 6.04
C LYS A 16 -18.37 8.56 5.10
N SER A 17 -19.58 8.77 5.62
CA SER A 17 -20.81 8.66 4.84
C SER A 17 -20.67 9.46 3.55
N VAL A 18 -20.84 8.79 2.41
CA VAL A 18 -20.92 9.45 1.11
C VAL A 18 -22.28 10.13 0.97
N ALA A 19 -22.35 11.12 0.08
CA ALA A 19 -23.62 11.79 -0.22
C ALA A 19 -24.67 10.76 -0.66
N LYS A 20 -25.96 11.01 -0.36
CA LYS A 20 -27.07 10.07 -0.63
C LYS A 20 -27.15 9.54 -2.08
N LEU A 21 -26.55 10.24 -3.04
CA LEU A 21 -26.55 9.89 -4.46
C LEU A 21 -25.33 9.07 -4.90
N GLN A 22 -24.35 8.86 -4.03
CA GLN A 22 -23.13 8.14 -4.34
C GLN A 22 -23.21 6.72 -3.77
N ASP A 23 -23.04 5.72 -4.62
CA ASP A 23 -22.97 4.33 -4.19
C ASP A 23 -21.75 4.12 -3.28
N GLU A 24 -22.02 3.78 -2.03
CA GLU A 24 -21.02 3.46 -1.02
C GLU A 24 -20.01 2.42 -1.52
N ARG A 25 -20.41 1.43 -2.31
CA ARG A 25 -19.53 0.34 -2.76
C ARG A 25 -18.40 0.80 -3.68
N THR A 26 -18.51 2.00 -4.25
CA THR A 26 -17.54 2.56 -5.19
C THR A 26 -16.28 3.12 -4.53
N VAL A 27 -16.36 3.54 -3.26
CA VAL A 27 -15.22 4.12 -2.54
C VAL A 27 -14.49 3.03 -1.77
N ARG A 28 -13.47 2.46 -2.40
CA ARG A 28 -12.53 1.49 -1.77
C ARG A 28 -11.26 2.21 -1.34
N LYS A 29 -10.98 2.18 -0.04
CA LYS A 29 -9.72 2.68 0.56
C LYS A 29 -8.75 1.57 0.95
N ILE A 30 -9.18 0.30 0.86
CA ILE A 30 -8.38 -0.90 1.04
C ILE A 30 -8.41 -1.67 -0.28
N CYS A 31 -7.24 -2.04 -0.79
CA CYS A 31 -7.05 -2.67 -2.07
C CYS A 31 -6.00 -3.78 -1.97
N ALA A 32 -6.29 -4.96 -2.52
CA ALA A 32 -5.28 -6.00 -2.73
C ALA A 32 -4.27 -5.55 -3.81
N LEU A 33 -2.98 -5.74 -3.55
CA LEU A 33 -1.88 -5.51 -4.47
C LEU A 33 -1.41 -6.82 -5.11
N ASP A 34 -1.40 -7.89 -4.34
CA ASP A 34 -1.18 -9.28 -4.76
C ASP A 34 -1.97 -10.20 -3.80
N ASP A 35 -1.93 -11.51 -4.01
CA ASP A 35 -2.65 -12.47 -3.17
C ASP A 35 -2.23 -12.41 -1.69
N ASN A 36 -0.95 -12.11 -1.42
CA ASN A 36 -0.39 -12.02 -0.07
C ASN A 36 -0.26 -10.59 0.47
N VAL A 37 -0.62 -9.55 -0.31
CA VAL A 37 -0.39 -8.14 0.05
C VAL A 37 -1.62 -7.26 -0.16
N CYS A 38 -1.96 -6.49 0.86
CA CYS A 38 -2.99 -5.45 0.81
C CYS A 38 -2.44 -4.07 1.17
N MET A 39 -3.06 -3.04 0.62
CA MET A 39 -2.75 -1.64 0.89
C MET A 39 -4.01 -0.88 1.32
N ALA A 40 -3.91 -0.14 2.41
CA ALA A 40 -4.84 0.92 2.78
C ALA A 40 -4.20 2.29 2.58
N PHE A 41 -4.99 3.32 2.23
CA PHE A 41 -4.45 4.65 2.05
C PHE A 41 -5.33 5.76 2.63
N ALA A 42 -4.69 6.86 3.00
CA ALA A 42 -5.30 8.15 3.34
C ALA A 42 -4.76 9.23 2.38
N GLY A 43 -5.63 10.17 2.00
CA GLY A 43 -5.31 11.22 1.03
C GLY A 43 -6.03 11.07 -0.31
N LEU A 44 -5.42 11.62 -1.37
CA LEU A 44 -6.01 11.77 -2.70
C LEU A 44 -6.25 10.42 -3.39
N THR A 45 -7.51 10.09 -3.67
CA THR A 45 -7.89 8.81 -4.30
C THR A 45 -7.32 8.64 -5.72
N ALA A 46 -7.18 9.74 -6.48
CA ALA A 46 -6.58 9.69 -7.82
C ALA A 46 -5.10 9.24 -7.76
N ASP A 47 -4.35 9.78 -6.80
CA ASP A 47 -2.95 9.43 -6.57
C ASP A 47 -2.81 7.98 -6.11
N ALA A 48 -3.70 7.53 -5.21
CA ALA A 48 -3.73 6.15 -4.76
C ALA A 48 -3.93 5.16 -5.89
N ARG A 49 -4.83 5.45 -6.86
CA ARG A 49 -5.05 4.57 -8.02
C ARG A 49 -3.77 4.37 -8.85
N ILE A 50 -2.99 5.43 -9.04
CA ILE A 50 -1.71 5.34 -9.77
C ILE A 50 -0.72 4.44 -9.02
N VAL A 51 -0.59 4.64 -7.70
CA VAL A 51 0.33 3.85 -6.87
C VAL A 51 -0.09 2.37 -6.82
N ILE A 52 -1.39 2.10 -6.63
CA ILE A 52 -1.94 0.73 -6.60
C ILE A 52 -1.69 0.02 -7.93
N ASN A 53 -1.95 0.67 -9.06
CA ASN A 53 -1.76 0.05 -10.37
C ASN A 53 -0.28 -0.26 -10.64
N ARG A 54 0.63 0.66 -10.29
CA ARG A 54 2.07 0.41 -10.42
C ARG A 54 2.56 -0.71 -9.51
N ALA A 55 2.08 -0.73 -8.26
CA ALA A 55 2.43 -1.79 -7.32
C ALA A 55 1.95 -3.16 -7.81
N ARG A 56 0.72 -3.26 -8.34
CA ARG A 56 0.21 -4.52 -8.93
C ARG A 56 1.06 -5.02 -10.09
N VAL A 57 1.44 -4.10 -11.00
CA VAL A 57 2.32 -4.44 -12.12
C VAL A 57 3.68 -4.93 -11.60
N GLU A 58 4.23 -4.28 -10.59
CA GLU A 58 5.48 -4.71 -9.96
C GLU A 58 5.37 -6.10 -9.35
N CYS A 59 4.29 -6.40 -8.61
CA CYS A 59 4.07 -7.72 -8.02
C CYS A 59 4.07 -8.82 -9.08
N GLN A 60 3.33 -8.61 -10.17
CA GLN A 60 3.28 -9.58 -11.27
C GLN A 60 4.63 -9.71 -11.99
N SER A 61 5.33 -8.59 -12.23
CA SER A 61 6.66 -8.57 -12.83
C SER A 61 7.68 -9.32 -11.99
N HIS A 62 7.67 -9.11 -10.67
CA HIS A 62 8.52 -9.83 -9.73
C HIS A 62 8.27 -11.33 -9.80
N ARG A 63 7.00 -11.75 -9.74
CA ARG A 63 6.63 -13.17 -9.80
C ARG A 63 7.03 -13.83 -11.12
N LEU A 64 6.97 -13.11 -12.24
CA LEU A 64 7.46 -13.63 -13.53
C LEU A 64 8.98 -13.75 -13.60
N THR A 65 9.71 -12.94 -12.83
CA THR A 65 11.18 -12.86 -12.90
C THR A 65 11.87 -13.77 -11.88
N VAL A 66 11.30 -13.86 -10.67
CA VAL A 66 11.87 -14.54 -9.50
C VAL A 66 11.10 -15.81 -9.16
N GLU A 67 9.96 -16.08 -9.83
CA GLU A 67 9.04 -17.20 -9.57
C GLU A 67 8.39 -17.22 -8.18
N ASP A 68 8.73 -16.27 -7.31
CA ASP A 68 8.17 -16.11 -5.97
C ASP A 68 7.28 -14.87 -5.83
N PRO A 69 6.25 -14.89 -4.95
CA PRO A 69 5.48 -13.70 -4.61
C PRO A 69 6.37 -12.65 -3.94
N VAL A 70 5.97 -11.38 -4.05
CA VAL A 70 6.71 -10.28 -3.41
C VAL A 70 6.66 -10.40 -1.89
N THR A 71 7.77 -10.08 -1.22
CA THR A 71 7.74 -9.80 0.22
C THR A 71 7.04 -8.46 0.48
N VAL A 72 6.42 -8.33 1.65
CA VAL A 72 5.71 -7.09 2.02
C VAL A 72 6.68 -5.91 2.10
N GLU A 73 7.92 -6.16 2.54
CA GLU A 73 8.98 -5.16 2.57
C GLU A 73 9.39 -4.70 1.17
N TYR A 74 9.59 -5.65 0.24
CA TYR A 74 10.03 -5.34 -1.12
C TYR A 74 9.04 -4.38 -1.80
N ILE A 75 7.76 -4.72 -1.80
CA ILE A 75 6.74 -3.90 -2.46
C ILE A 75 6.54 -2.56 -1.75
N THR A 76 6.69 -2.52 -0.42
CA THR A 76 6.70 -1.27 0.34
C THR A 76 7.84 -0.37 -0.12
N ARG A 77 9.06 -0.90 -0.23
CA ARG A 77 10.24 -0.18 -0.69
C ARG A 77 10.06 0.32 -2.13
N TYR A 78 9.50 -0.50 -3.01
CA TYR A 78 9.16 -0.08 -4.38
C TYR A 78 8.21 1.13 -4.38
N ILE A 79 7.12 1.08 -3.60
CA ILE A 79 6.15 2.18 -3.48
C ILE A 79 6.84 3.43 -2.92
N ALA A 80 7.67 3.27 -1.89
CA ALA A 80 8.42 4.36 -1.27
C ALA A 80 9.36 5.03 -2.27
N SER A 81 10.15 4.26 -3.02
CA SER A 81 11.02 4.75 -4.10
C SER A 81 10.23 5.38 -5.24
N LEU A 82 9.04 4.86 -5.57
CA LEU A 82 8.14 5.47 -6.54
C LEU A 82 7.72 6.88 -6.09
N LYS A 83 7.33 7.03 -4.82
CA LYS A 83 6.95 8.33 -4.26
C LYS A 83 8.13 9.30 -4.22
N GLN A 84 9.29 8.82 -3.75
CA GLN A 84 10.51 9.63 -3.66
C GLN A 84 10.94 10.16 -5.03
N ARG A 85 10.87 9.35 -6.10
CA ARG A 85 11.20 9.84 -7.45
C ARG A 85 10.33 11.02 -7.88
N TYR A 86 9.08 11.08 -7.44
CA TYR A 86 8.18 12.20 -7.72
C TYR A 86 8.45 13.44 -6.87
N THR A 87 9.24 13.35 -5.80
CA THR A 87 9.70 14.52 -5.03
C THR A 87 10.98 15.13 -5.62
N GLN A 88 11.77 14.33 -6.34
CA GLN A 88 13.04 14.75 -6.95
C GLN A 88 12.94 15.07 -8.46
N SER A 89 11.78 14.84 -9.08
CA SER A 89 11.58 15.11 -10.51
C SER A 89 11.06 16.52 -10.74
N ASN A 90 11.81 17.33 -11.48
CA ASN A 90 11.35 18.65 -11.93
C ASN A 90 10.05 18.54 -12.73
N GLY A 91 9.09 19.44 -12.48
CA GLY A 91 7.80 19.48 -13.18
C GLY A 91 6.81 18.38 -12.77
N ARG A 92 7.11 17.56 -11.76
CA ARG A 92 6.16 16.60 -11.18
C ARG A 92 5.77 17.02 -9.77
N ARG A 93 4.50 16.77 -9.40
CA ARG A 93 4.05 16.95 -8.02
C ARG A 93 4.20 15.64 -7.22
N PRO A 94 4.55 15.70 -5.92
CA PRO A 94 4.51 14.55 -5.03
C PRO A 94 3.12 13.92 -4.93
N PHE A 95 3.07 12.63 -4.57
CA PHE A 95 1.81 11.93 -4.30
C PHE A 95 1.23 12.38 -2.96
N GLY A 96 0.00 12.85 -2.96
CA GLY A 96 -0.73 13.28 -1.77
C GLY A 96 -1.35 12.13 -0.99
N ILE A 97 -0.61 11.03 -0.77
CA ILE A 97 -1.09 9.86 -0.03
C ILE A 97 -0.09 9.34 1.00
N SER A 98 -0.62 8.97 2.16
CA SER A 98 0.02 8.05 3.10
C SER A 98 -0.62 6.68 2.96
N ALA A 99 0.17 5.62 3.06
CA ALA A 99 -0.30 4.25 2.86
C ALA A 99 0.18 3.34 3.99
N LEU A 100 -0.67 2.40 4.38
CA LEU A 100 -0.32 1.23 5.16
C LEU A 100 -0.31 0.03 4.22
N ILE A 101 0.78 -0.74 4.25
CA ILE A 101 0.94 -1.96 3.49
C ILE A 101 0.99 -3.10 4.49
N VAL A 102 0.15 -4.11 4.29
CA VAL A 102 0.09 -5.30 5.13
C VAL A 102 0.11 -6.54 4.28
N GLY A 103 0.49 -7.64 4.88
CA GLY A 103 0.46 -8.93 4.22
C GLY A 103 1.20 -9.96 5.02
N PHE A 104 1.44 -11.08 4.38
CA PHE A 104 2.23 -12.17 4.89
C PHE A 104 3.39 -12.42 3.93
N ASP A 105 4.60 -12.56 4.46
CA ASP A 105 5.72 -13.10 3.69
C ASP A 105 5.51 -14.61 3.49
N PHE A 106 6.34 -15.24 2.64
CA PHE A 106 6.20 -16.66 2.29
C PHE A 106 6.29 -17.61 3.50
N ASP A 107 7.02 -17.20 4.55
CA ASP A 107 7.14 -17.94 5.81
C ASP A 107 5.89 -17.81 6.72
N GLY A 108 4.86 -17.09 6.28
CA GLY A 108 3.65 -16.82 7.05
C GLY A 108 3.82 -15.69 8.08
N THR A 109 4.94 -14.96 8.10
CA THR A 109 5.15 -13.86 9.03
C THR A 109 4.26 -12.67 8.65
N PRO A 110 3.38 -12.18 9.54
CA PRO A 110 2.61 -10.98 9.28
C PRO A 110 3.52 -9.75 9.28
N ARG A 111 3.32 -8.86 8.32
CA ARG A 111 4.06 -7.61 8.19
C ARG A 111 3.11 -6.43 8.10
N LEU A 112 3.53 -5.30 8.68
CA LEU A 112 2.85 -4.02 8.62
C LEU A 112 3.88 -2.93 8.40
N TYR A 113 3.74 -2.21 7.29
CA TYR A 113 4.58 -1.07 6.95
C TYR A 113 3.72 0.17 6.71
N GLN A 114 4.32 1.33 6.90
CA GLN A 114 3.75 2.62 6.50
C GLN A 114 4.69 3.32 5.55
N THR A 115 4.14 4.05 4.58
CA THR A 115 4.87 5.02 3.77
C THR A 115 4.11 6.33 3.63
N ASP A 116 4.83 7.44 3.66
CA ASP A 116 4.31 8.81 3.56
C ASP A 116 4.57 9.42 2.16
N PRO A 117 4.07 10.64 1.87
CA PRO A 117 4.33 11.35 0.60
C PRO A 117 5.81 11.61 0.26
N SER A 118 6.69 11.68 1.25
CA SER A 118 8.12 11.94 1.04
C SER A 118 8.85 10.75 0.39
N GLY A 119 8.24 9.57 0.47
CA GLY A 119 8.85 8.31 0.05
C GLY A 119 9.66 7.65 1.16
N THR A 120 9.50 8.07 2.41
CA THR A 120 10.00 7.32 3.57
C THR A 120 9.07 6.15 3.86
N TYR A 121 9.61 5.05 4.38
CA TYR A 121 8.83 3.92 4.88
C TYR A 121 9.35 3.41 6.23
N HIS A 122 8.44 2.89 7.05
CA HIS A 122 8.74 2.38 8.37
C HIS A 122 8.02 1.05 8.61
N ALA A 123 8.71 0.12 9.27
CA ALA A 123 8.12 -1.13 9.75
C ALA A 123 7.49 -0.91 11.12
N TRP A 124 6.27 -1.40 11.31
CA TRP A 124 5.61 -1.41 12.62
C TRP A 124 5.85 -2.76 13.29
N LYS A 125 6.48 -2.72 14.47
CA LYS A 125 6.73 -3.90 15.28
C LYS A 125 5.54 -4.18 16.20
N VAL A 126 5.40 -5.45 16.61
CA VAL A 126 4.47 -5.83 17.66
C VAL A 126 5.06 -5.34 18.98
N SER A 127 4.24 -4.66 19.78
CA SER A 127 4.48 -4.47 21.22
C SER A 127 3.96 -5.66 21.99
#